data_AF-A0AAV7JKX5-F1
#
_entry.id   AF-A0AAV7JKX5-F1
#
_cell.length_a   1.000
_cell.length_b   1.000
_cell.length_c   1.000
_cell.angle_alpha   90.00
_cell.angle_beta   90.00
_cell.angle_gamma   90.00
#
_symmetry.space_group_name_H-M   'P 1'
#
loop_
_entity.id
_entity.type
_entity.pdbx_description
1 polymer ?
#
loop_
_entity_poly.entity_id
_entity_poly.type
_entity_poly.pdbx_seq_one_letter_code
_entity_poly.pdbx_strand_id
1 'polypeptide(L)'
;MNSANVCKEILEKGNSSPIYPQLPLDKSAFLFDSLEIGKTKYLELRRTLLSEDLKLPGYNSVAKHRAQINLQDKVRIIHREFPCGVGISYTRLLTHTVERIVSNLSPDNLVYPLKVRVSDGLDGSGCHRVYQQAISNPDLSTKTFILFGFKVNSIINAKDHILWKPHHPNSPFCTRPVALLALPENEESVKFLMDSLRNNETSTIEESGLCLHNGNAEVKIIRSHFDTKMAKILSGAGGANCQMCTATFQQIHDISIVQNGFPINRTIRDARDAQWAFCWK
;
A
#
# COMPACT_ATOMS: atom_id res chain seq x y z
N MET A 1 -6.48 -56.98 -38.90
CA MET A 1 -7.13 -56.38 -37.72
C MET A 1 -7.38 -54.91 -38.01
N ASN A 2 -8.64 -54.48 -38.01
CA ASN A 2 -9.08 -53.15 -38.43
C ASN A 2 -8.61 -52.06 -37.45
N SER A 3 -7.95 -51.02 -37.98
CA SER A 3 -7.52 -49.81 -37.27
C SER A 3 -8.67 -49.06 -36.57
N ALA A 4 -9.92 -49.34 -36.94
CA ALA A 4 -11.11 -48.83 -36.25
C ALA A 4 -11.36 -49.44 -34.86
N ASN A 5 -10.85 -50.65 -34.58
CA ASN A 5 -11.07 -51.31 -33.28
C ASN A 5 -10.04 -50.91 -32.22
N VAL A 6 -8.85 -50.43 -32.63
CA VAL A 6 -7.82 -49.94 -31.70
C VAL A 6 -8.22 -48.59 -31.09
N CYS A 7 -8.86 -47.71 -31.86
CA CYS A 7 -9.40 -46.44 -31.32
C CYS A 7 -10.55 -46.65 -30.33
N LYS A 8 -11.30 -47.76 -30.44
CA LYS A 8 -12.43 -48.04 -29.55
C LYS A 8 -11.97 -48.58 -28.19
N GLU A 9 -10.93 -49.41 -28.16
CA GLU A 9 -10.36 -49.89 -26.89
C GLU A 9 -9.64 -48.78 -26.09
N ILE A 10 -9.07 -47.76 -26.74
CA ILE A 10 -8.46 -46.61 -26.06
C ILE A 10 -9.53 -45.69 -25.45
N LEU A 11 -10.71 -45.59 -26.06
CA LEU A 11 -11.84 -44.83 -25.54
C LEU A 11 -12.59 -45.55 -24.39
N GLU A 12 -12.56 -46.89 -24.35
CA GLU A 12 -13.30 -47.68 -23.35
C GLU A 12 -12.47 -48.07 -22.11
N LYS A 13 -11.12 -48.04 -22.16
CA LYS A 13 -10.23 -48.41 -21.04
C LYS A 13 -9.58 -47.24 -20.28
N GLY A 14 -10.04 -46.00 -20.45
CA GLY A 14 -9.40 -44.80 -19.90
C GLY A 14 -10.29 -43.88 -19.07
N ASN A 15 -11.38 -44.36 -18.48
CA ASN A 15 -12.32 -43.51 -17.72
C ASN A 15 -11.91 -43.25 -16.27
N SER A 16 -10.61 -43.02 -16.06
CA SER A 16 -10.13 -42.24 -14.93
C SER A 16 -9.15 -41.23 -15.49
N SER A 17 -9.66 -40.20 -16.18
CA SER A 17 -8.88 -38.99 -16.41
C SER A 17 -8.26 -38.62 -15.07
N PRO A 18 -6.95 -38.38 -14.98
CA PRO A 18 -6.34 -37.96 -13.73
C PRO A 18 -7.16 -36.78 -13.23
N ILE A 19 -7.68 -36.89 -12.00
CA ILE A 19 -8.38 -35.77 -11.37
C ILE A 19 -7.27 -34.76 -11.04
N TYR A 20 -6.92 -33.96 -12.05
CA TYR A 20 -5.97 -32.89 -11.85
C TYR A 20 -6.60 -31.92 -10.87
N PRO A 21 -6.00 -31.74 -9.68
CA PRO A 21 -6.56 -30.88 -8.67
C PRO A 21 -6.61 -29.47 -9.25
N GLN A 22 -7.83 -28.91 -9.29
CA GLN A 22 -8.02 -27.53 -9.69
C GLN A 22 -7.16 -26.63 -8.80
N LEU A 23 -6.47 -25.66 -9.39
CA LEU A 23 -5.64 -24.74 -8.62
C LEU A 23 -6.52 -23.99 -7.60
N PRO A 24 -6.13 -23.90 -6.31
CA PRO A 24 -6.89 -23.16 -5.31
C PRO A 24 -7.17 -21.71 -5.72
N LEU A 25 -8.27 -21.14 -5.22
CA LEU A 25 -8.69 -19.78 -5.57
C LEU A 25 -7.64 -18.73 -5.18
N ASP A 26 -6.97 -18.89 -4.02
CA ASP A 26 -5.90 -17.97 -3.59
C ASP A 26 -4.72 -17.95 -4.55
N LYS A 27 -4.25 -19.14 -4.97
CA LYS A 27 -3.14 -19.27 -5.92
C LYS A 27 -3.52 -18.73 -7.30
N SER A 28 -4.78 -18.91 -7.69
CA SER A 28 -5.31 -18.44 -8.97
C SER A 28 -5.49 -16.92 -9.00
N ALA A 29 -5.95 -16.33 -7.89
CA ALA A 29 -6.02 -14.89 -7.70
C ALA A 29 -4.62 -14.27 -7.72
N PHE A 30 -3.67 -14.86 -6.98
CA PHE A 30 -2.28 -14.43 -6.98
C PHE A 30 -1.66 -14.49 -8.38
N LEU A 31 -1.88 -15.58 -9.13
CA LEU A 31 -1.40 -15.72 -10.51
C LEU A 31 -1.99 -14.64 -11.43
N PHE A 32 -3.30 -14.38 -11.32
CA PHE A 32 -3.98 -13.35 -12.10
C PHE A 32 -3.34 -11.96 -11.88
N ASP A 33 -3.10 -11.61 -10.62
CA ASP A 33 -2.53 -10.31 -10.25
C ASP A 33 -1.03 -10.21 -10.59
N SER A 34 -0.27 -11.28 -10.37
CA SER A 34 1.19 -11.31 -10.61
C SER A 34 1.56 -11.30 -12.09
N LEU A 35 0.69 -11.84 -12.95
CA LEU A 35 0.88 -11.81 -14.40
C LEU A 35 0.30 -10.55 -15.05
N GLU A 36 -0.36 -9.68 -14.28
CA GLU A 36 -1.01 -8.46 -14.75
C GLU A 36 -1.95 -8.70 -15.95
N ILE A 37 -2.65 -9.84 -15.95
CA ILE A 37 -3.50 -10.25 -17.05
C ILE A 37 -4.94 -9.79 -16.86
N GLY A 38 -5.53 -9.23 -17.91
CA GLY A 38 -6.97 -8.94 -17.95
C GLY A 38 -7.82 -10.20 -18.07
N LYS A 39 -9.14 -10.05 -17.89
CA LYS A 39 -10.14 -11.14 -18.01
C LYS A 39 -9.95 -12.00 -19.26
N THR A 40 -9.77 -11.37 -20.43
CA THR A 40 -9.63 -12.09 -21.71
C THR A 40 -8.39 -12.98 -21.71
N LYS A 41 -7.23 -12.43 -21.36
CA LYS A 41 -5.97 -13.17 -21.27
C LYS A 41 -6.03 -14.29 -20.23
N TYR A 42 -6.72 -14.10 -19.11
CA TYR A 42 -6.94 -15.18 -18.13
C TYR A 42 -7.79 -16.31 -18.70
N LEU A 43 -8.85 -16.00 -19.46
CA LEU A 43 -9.69 -17.02 -20.08
C LEU A 43 -8.94 -17.78 -21.19
N GLU A 44 -8.09 -17.10 -21.94
CA GLU A 44 -7.18 -17.73 -22.91
C GLU A 44 -6.17 -18.64 -22.22
N LEU A 45 -5.45 -18.13 -21.20
CA LEU A 45 -4.52 -18.92 -20.40
C LEU A 45 -5.19 -20.17 -19.82
N ARG A 46 -6.42 -20.03 -19.29
CA ARG A 46 -7.20 -21.16 -18.80
C ARG A 46 -7.50 -22.19 -19.90
N ARG A 47 -7.84 -21.75 -21.12
CA ARG A 47 -8.08 -22.67 -22.26
C ARG A 47 -6.81 -23.40 -22.68
N THR A 48 -5.68 -22.69 -22.72
CA THR A 48 -4.38 -23.29 -23.04
C THR A 48 -3.95 -24.28 -21.95
N LEU A 49 -4.08 -23.94 -20.68
CA LEU A 49 -3.67 -24.84 -19.60
C LEU A 49 -4.59 -26.06 -19.45
N LEU A 50 -5.84 -25.97 -19.92
CA LEU A 50 -6.73 -27.12 -20.01
C LEU A 50 -6.23 -28.20 -20.98
N SER A 51 -5.44 -27.84 -22.01
CA SER A 51 -4.81 -28.85 -22.89
C SER A 51 -3.55 -29.48 -22.27
N GLU A 52 -2.97 -28.83 -21.26
CA GLU A 52 -1.78 -29.26 -20.52
C GLU A 52 -2.14 -29.84 -19.15
N ASP A 53 -3.36 -30.34 -19.00
CA ASP A 53 -3.83 -31.00 -17.78
C ASP A 53 -3.82 -30.13 -16.50
N LEU A 54 -3.71 -28.81 -16.62
CA LEU A 54 -3.77 -27.89 -15.48
C LEU A 54 -5.10 -27.11 -15.46
N LYS A 55 -5.90 -27.34 -14.42
CA LYS A 55 -7.24 -26.73 -14.28
C LYS A 55 -7.20 -25.45 -13.46
N LEU A 56 -7.33 -24.30 -14.12
CA LEU A 56 -7.62 -23.03 -13.44
C LEU A 56 -9.12 -22.86 -13.14
N PRO A 57 -9.49 -22.25 -11.99
CA PRO A 57 -10.87 -21.88 -11.69
C PRO A 57 -11.49 -20.95 -12.74
N GLY A 58 -12.82 -20.96 -12.83
CA GLY A 58 -13.53 -19.99 -13.65
C GLY A 58 -13.28 -18.56 -13.19
N TYR A 59 -13.22 -17.62 -14.14
CA TYR A 59 -12.94 -16.20 -13.85
C TYR A 59 -13.89 -15.61 -12.81
N ASN A 60 -15.19 -15.92 -12.88
CA ASN A 60 -16.18 -15.37 -11.94
C ASN A 60 -15.90 -15.81 -10.48
N SER A 61 -15.43 -17.05 -10.28
CA SER A 61 -15.06 -17.55 -8.96
C SER A 61 -13.82 -16.81 -8.43
N VAL A 62 -12.80 -16.62 -9.28
CA VAL A 62 -11.60 -15.85 -8.91
C VAL A 62 -11.96 -14.38 -8.64
N ALA A 63 -12.81 -13.76 -9.46
CA ALA A 63 -13.24 -12.39 -9.29
C ALA A 63 -14.04 -12.20 -7.98
N LYS A 64 -14.96 -13.12 -7.67
CA LYS A 64 -15.71 -13.12 -6.41
C LYS A 64 -14.77 -13.29 -5.21
N HIS A 65 -13.81 -14.21 -5.31
CA HIS A 65 -12.80 -14.43 -4.28
C HIS A 65 -11.92 -13.20 -4.05
N ARG A 66 -11.41 -12.59 -5.12
CA ARG A 66 -10.65 -11.32 -5.07
C ARG A 66 -11.45 -10.20 -4.41
N ALA A 67 -12.75 -10.11 -4.70
CA ALA A 67 -13.64 -9.14 -4.07
C ALA A 67 -13.82 -9.39 -2.55
N GLN A 68 -13.74 -10.64 -2.09
CA GLN A 68 -13.80 -10.98 -0.66
C GLN A 68 -12.49 -10.71 0.08
N ILE A 69 -11.36 -10.86 -0.61
CA ILE A 69 -10.02 -10.54 -0.11
C ILE A 69 -9.86 -9.02 0.11
N ASN A 70 -10.49 -8.23 -0.74
CA ASN A 70 -10.54 -6.79 -0.62
C ASN A 70 -11.44 -6.38 0.55
N LEU A 71 -11.16 -5.23 1.16
CA LEU A 71 -12.10 -4.59 2.08
C LEU A 71 -13.46 -4.44 1.37
N GLN A 72 -14.45 -5.21 1.83
CA GLN A 72 -15.80 -5.23 1.24
C GLN A 72 -16.59 -3.96 1.54
N ASP A 73 -16.13 -3.16 2.51
CA ASP A 73 -16.57 -1.79 2.64
C ASP A 73 -16.33 -1.07 1.33
N LYS A 74 -17.41 -0.60 0.72
CA LYS A 74 -17.37 0.33 -0.40
C LYS A 74 -16.29 1.35 -0.06
N VAL A 75 -15.19 1.37 -0.83
CA VAL A 75 -14.24 2.48 -0.85
C VAL A 75 -15.10 3.71 -0.72
N ARG A 76 -15.03 4.38 0.43
CA ARG A 76 -15.75 5.63 0.59
C ARG A 76 -15.01 6.50 -0.39
N ILE A 77 -15.53 6.63 -1.61
CA ILE A 77 -15.04 7.65 -2.48
C ILE A 77 -15.29 8.89 -1.67
N ILE A 78 -14.21 9.46 -1.16
CA ILE A 78 -14.29 10.55 -0.22
C ILE A 78 -14.62 11.81 -1.06
N HIS A 79 -15.60 11.73 -1.97
CA HIS A 79 -16.03 12.79 -2.87
C HIS A 79 -16.48 14.04 -2.10
N ARG A 80 -16.86 13.90 -0.83
CA ARG A 80 -17.26 15.02 0.02
C ARG A 80 -16.08 15.80 0.61
N GLU A 81 -14.91 15.18 0.76
CA GLU A 81 -13.72 15.85 1.31
C GLU A 81 -12.67 16.07 0.20
N PHE A 82 -12.60 15.17 -0.79
CA PHE A 82 -11.63 15.13 -1.88
C PHE A 82 -12.36 15.23 -3.23
N PRO A 83 -12.62 16.45 -3.74
CA PRO A 83 -13.33 16.64 -5.00
C PRO A 83 -12.61 16.03 -6.22
N CYS A 84 -11.34 15.62 -6.06
CA CYS A 84 -10.45 15.18 -7.12
C CYS A 84 -9.76 13.83 -6.84
N GLY A 85 -10.29 12.97 -5.98
CA GLY A 85 -9.62 11.70 -5.68
C GLY A 85 -10.46 10.61 -5.04
N VAL A 86 -9.77 9.52 -4.71
CA VAL A 86 -10.32 8.35 -3.99
C VAL A 86 -9.49 8.11 -2.74
N GLY A 87 -10.13 7.62 -1.68
CA GLY A 87 -9.43 7.26 -0.46
C GLY A 87 -10.20 6.26 0.39
N ILE A 88 -9.55 5.79 1.44
CA ILE A 88 -10.11 4.91 2.45
C ILE A 88 -9.61 5.36 3.82
N SER A 89 -10.39 5.14 4.87
CA SER A 89 -9.95 5.43 6.25
C SER A 89 -8.65 4.67 6.55
N TYR A 90 -7.66 5.42 7.04
CA TYR A 90 -6.36 4.90 7.41
C TYR A 90 -6.51 3.83 8.50
N THR A 91 -7.29 4.14 9.54
CA THR A 91 -7.58 3.25 10.66
C THR A 91 -8.13 1.92 10.17
N ARG A 92 -9.16 1.97 9.33
CA ARG A 92 -9.83 0.76 8.84
C ARG A 92 -8.91 -0.09 7.97
N LEU A 93 -8.16 0.54 7.06
CA LEU A 93 -7.22 -0.16 6.19
C LEU A 93 -6.08 -0.78 7.01
N LEU A 94 -5.58 -0.09 8.04
CA LEU A 94 -4.56 -0.61 8.93
C LEU A 94 -5.08 -1.78 9.76
N THR A 95 -6.24 -1.66 10.40
CA THR A 95 -6.88 -2.77 11.13
C THR A 95 -7.02 -3.99 10.25
N HIS A 96 -7.62 -3.85 9.07
CA HIS A 96 -7.79 -4.96 8.14
C HIS A 96 -6.46 -5.58 7.71
N THR A 97 -5.44 -4.75 7.46
CA THR A 97 -4.10 -5.23 7.09
C THR A 97 -3.48 -6.04 8.23
N VAL A 98 -3.56 -5.54 9.47
CA VAL A 98 -3.03 -6.22 10.66
C VAL A 98 -3.79 -7.52 10.93
N GLU A 99 -5.12 -7.51 10.88
CA GLU A 99 -5.94 -8.71 11.06
C GLU A 99 -5.60 -9.81 10.06
N ARG A 100 -5.40 -9.45 8.79
CA ARG A 100 -4.98 -10.39 7.76
C ARG A 100 -3.59 -10.95 7.98
N ILE A 101 -2.66 -10.18 8.52
CA ILE A 101 -1.33 -10.70 8.86
C ILE A 101 -1.46 -11.66 10.05
N VAL A 102 -2.16 -11.24 11.10
CA VAL A 102 -2.35 -12.00 12.35
C VAL A 102 -3.09 -13.33 12.10
N SER A 103 -4.07 -13.37 11.20
CA SER A 103 -4.80 -14.61 10.88
C SER A 103 -3.94 -15.68 10.20
N ASN A 104 -2.75 -15.32 9.70
CA ASN A 104 -1.77 -16.24 9.13
C ASN A 104 -0.66 -16.63 10.13
N LEU A 105 -0.72 -16.16 11.38
CA LEU A 105 0.25 -16.50 12.43
C LEU A 105 -0.27 -17.64 13.30
N SER A 106 0.66 -18.39 13.93
CA SER A 106 0.27 -19.42 14.90
C SER A 106 -0.42 -18.80 16.11
N PRO A 107 -1.63 -19.25 16.51
CA PRO A 107 -2.35 -18.72 17.65
C PRO A 107 -1.56 -18.75 18.97
N ASP A 108 -0.73 -19.77 19.17
CA ASP A 108 0.06 -19.96 20.40
C ASP A 108 1.06 -18.83 20.66
N ASN A 109 1.44 -18.10 19.61
CA ASN A 109 2.39 -16.98 19.71
C ASN A 109 1.71 -15.61 19.94
N LEU A 110 0.38 -15.56 19.86
CA LEU A 110 -0.42 -14.32 19.98
C LEU A 110 -0.64 -13.96 21.44
N VAL A 111 0.33 -13.26 22.02
CA VAL A 111 0.21 -12.68 23.37
C VAL A 111 -0.05 -11.18 23.25
N TYR A 112 -1.22 -10.74 23.71
CA TYR A 112 -1.70 -9.37 23.61
C TYR A 112 -1.28 -8.50 24.82
N PRO A 113 -1.22 -7.15 24.68
CA PRO A 113 -1.40 -6.40 23.43
C PRO A 113 -0.26 -6.63 22.44
N LEU A 114 -0.59 -6.63 21.15
CA LEU A 114 0.43 -6.65 20.09
C LEU A 114 1.02 -5.25 19.93
N LYS A 115 2.28 -5.15 19.51
CA LYS A 115 2.92 -3.88 19.12
C LYS A 115 3.12 -3.89 17.60
N VAL A 116 2.46 -2.96 16.91
CA VAL A 116 2.50 -2.83 15.45
C VAL A 116 3.33 -1.60 15.10
N ARG A 117 4.41 -1.81 14.34
CA ARG A 117 5.20 -0.72 13.78
C ARG A 117 4.78 -0.49 12.35
N VAL A 118 4.37 0.72 12.04
CA VAL A 118 3.93 1.13 10.70
C VAL A 118 4.90 2.19 10.21
N SER A 119 5.09 2.28 8.90
CA SER A 119 5.64 3.50 8.30
C SER A 119 4.78 3.95 7.16
N ASP A 120 4.56 5.24 7.09
CA ASP A 120 3.78 5.86 6.03
C ASP A 120 4.55 6.98 5.35
N GLY A 121 3.95 7.43 4.26
CA GLY A 121 4.38 8.60 3.53
C GLY A 121 3.56 8.82 2.29
N LEU A 122 3.93 9.84 1.54
CA LEU A 122 3.25 10.22 0.31
C LEU A 122 4.27 10.61 -0.75
N ASP A 123 3.88 10.41 -2.00
CA ASP A 123 4.70 10.73 -3.15
C ASP A 123 3.86 11.34 -4.27
N GLY A 124 4.46 12.26 -5.01
CA GLY A 124 3.88 12.92 -6.17
C GLY A 124 4.33 12.25 -7.46
N SER A 125 3.40 12.01 -8.37
CA SER A 125 3.71 11.50 -9.71
C SER A 125 3.14 12.43 -10.78
N GLY A 126 3.99 12.84 -11.73
CA GLY A 126 3.63 13.72 -12.84
C GLY A 126 3.55 13.00 -14.18
N CYS A 127 3.33 13.79 -15.25
CA CYS A 127 3.34 13.32 -16.64
C CYS A 127 2.32 12.22 -16.97
N HIS A 128 1.21 12.17 -16.24
CA HIS A 128 0.13 11.26 -16.55
C HIS A 128 -0.68 11.74 -17.75
N ARG A 129 -1.26 10.77 -18.48
CA ARG A 129 -2.07 11.05 -19.66
C ARG A 129 -3.38 11.72 -19.25
N VAL A 130 -3.73 12.81 -19.93
CA VAL A 130 -5.02 13.48 -19.74
C VAL A 130 -6.09 12.71 -20.50
N TYR A 131 -7.12 12.26 -19.81
CA TYR A 131 -8.28 11.64 -20.42
C TYR A 131 -9.28 12.71 -20.86
N GLN A 132 -9.60 12.75 -22.16
CA GLN A 132 -10.62 13.64 -22.75
C GLN A 132 -12.02 13.05 -22.59
N GLN A 133 -12.40 12.68 -21.36
CA GLN A 133 -13.76 12.30 -21.05
C GLN A 133 -14.58 13.57 -20.76
N ALA A 134 -15.91 13.49 -20.86
CA ALA A 134 -16.77 14.57 -20.40
C ALA A 134 -16.61 14.69 -18.87
N ILE A 135 -15.65 15.51 -18.44
CA ILE A 135 -15.37 15.72 -17.03
C ILE A 135 -16.43 16.69 -16.51
N SER A 136 -17.21 16.26 -15.52
CA SER A 136 -18.17 17.12 -14.82
C SER A 136 -17.49 18.24 -14.04
N ASN A 137 -16.17 18.16 -13.83
CA ASN A 137 -15.35 19.14 -13.14
C ASN A 137 -14.21 19.61 -14.07
N PRO A 138 -14.28 20.83 -14.63
CA PRO A 138 -13.26 21.36 -15.54
C PRO A 138 -11.89 21.59 -14.88
N ASP A 139 -11.84 21.68 -13.55
CA ASP A 139 -10.61 21.90 -12.80
C ASP A 139 -9.84 20.61 -12.47
N LEU A 140 -10.42 19.44 -12.79
CA LEU A 140 -9.78 18.15 -12.55
C LEU A 140 -8.68 17.86 -13.59
N SER A 141 -7.43 18.08 -13.20
CA SER A 141 -6.27 17.70 -14.02
C SER A 141 -5.73 16.33 -13.62
N THR A 142 -5.83 15.36 -14.53
CA THR A 142 -5.21 14.02 -14.37
C THR A 142 -3.73 14.00 -14.73
N LYS A 143 -3.06 15.15 -14.88
CA LYS A 143 -1.62 15.22 -15.23
C LYS A 143 -0.71 14.84 -14.07
N THR A 144 -1.18 15.04 -12.85
CA THR A 144 -0.42 14.85 -11.62
C THR A 144 -1.28 14.14 -10.59
N PHE A 145 -0.68 13.21 -9.87
CA PHE A 145 -1.31 12.53 -8.76
C PHE A 145 -0.44 12.60 -7.51
N ILE A 146 -1.09 12.57 -6.36
CA ILE A 146 -0.46 12.31 -5.07
C ILE A 146 -1.00 10.98 -4.56
N LEU A 147 -0.08 10.08 -4.19
CA LEU A 147 -0.39 8.81 -3.54
C LEU A 147 0.03 8.89 -2.08
N PHE A 148 -0.90 8.66 -1.15
CA PHE A 148 -0.62 8.47 0.27
C PHE A 148 -0.80 6.99 0.62
N GLY A 149 0.13 6.42 1.38
CA GLY A 149 0.06 5.02 1.78
C GLY A 149 0.92 4.69 2.98
N PHE A 150 0.77 3.45 3.46
CA PHE A 150 1.56 2.93 4.57
C PHE A 150 2.05 1.51 4.31
N LYS A 151 3.02 1.05 5.10
CA LYS A 151 3.42 -0.35 5.22
C LYS A 151 3.52 -0.76 6.69
N VAL A 152 3.14 -2.00 6.99
CA VAL A 152 3.42 -2.60 8.29
C VAL A 152 4.86 -3.11 8.27
N ASN A 153 5.70 -2.62 9.19
CA ASN A 153 7.11 -2.98 9.29
C ASN A 153 7.33 -4.21 10.16
N SER A 154 6.57 -4.34 11.25
CA SER A 154 6.65 -5.49 12.14
C SER A 154 5.43 -5.60 13.04
N ILE A 155 5.11 -6.83 13.41
CA ILE A 155 4.18 -7.14 14.52
C ILE A 155 4.97 -7.89 15.59
N ILE A 156 4.88 -7.40 16.82
CA ILE A 156 5.61 -7.89 17.99
C ILE A 156 4.55 -8.25 19.05
N ASN A 157 4.76 -9.33 19.80
CA ASN A 157 3.85 -9.67 20.91
C ASN A 157 4.20 -8.94 22.21
N ALA A 158 3.38 -9.10 23.25
CA ALA A 158 3.62 -8.50 24.57
C ALA A 158 4.90 -9.01 25.26
N LYS A 159 5.49 -10.12 24.79
CA LYS A 159 6.77 -10.66 25.25
C LYS A 159 7.97 -10.13 24.44
N ASP A 160 7.76 -9.10 23.63
CA ASP A 160 8.76 -8.48 22.76
C ASP A 160 9.36 -9.40 21.68
N HIS A 161 8.68 -10.51 21.35
CA HIS A 161 9.06 -11.36 20.23
C HIS A 161 8.46 -10.83 18.92
N ILE A 162 9.30 -10.71 17.89
CA ILE A 162 8.84 -10.36 16.54
C ILE A 162 8.09 -11.57 15.96
N LEU A 163 6.79 -11.43 15.81
CA LEU A 163 5.93 -12.46 15.21
C LEU A 163 5.94 -12.40 13.69
N TRP A 164 6.04 -11.18 13.15
CA TRP A 164 6.00 -10.96 11.71
C TRP A 164 6.84 -9.76 11.28
N LYS A 165 7.49 -9.88 10.13
CA LYS A 165 8.15 -8.81 9.39
C LYS A 165 8.07 -9.13 7.88
N PRO A 166 7.98 -8.13 6.99
CA PRO A 166 7.98 -8.38 5.56
C PRO A 166 9.36 -8.90 5.12
N HIS A 167 9.39 -9.91 4.24
CA HIS A 167 10.64 -10.41 3.66
C HIS A 167 11.33 -9.37 2.77
N HIS A 168 10.53 -8.57 2.05
CA HIS A 168 11.01 -7.54 1.14
C HIS A 168 10.39 -6.17 1.52
N PRO A 169 10.92 -5.49 2.54
CA PRO A 169 10.31 -4.27 3.13
C PRO A 169 10.22 -3.07 2.17
N ASN A 170 10.90 -3.12 1.03
CA ASN A 170 10.88 -2.08 0.00
C ASN A 170 10.12 -2.52 -1.26
N SER A 171 9.48 -3.70 -1.24
CA SER A 171 8.64 -4.14 -2.34
C SER A 171 7.35 -3.32 -2.38
N PRO A 172 6.86 -2.90 -3.57
CA PRO A 172 5.59 -2.20 -3.71
C PRO A 172 4.40 -3.04 -3.21
N PHE A 173 4.52 -4.38 -3.19
CA PHE A 173 3.48 -5.27 -2.67
C PHE A 173 3.26 -5.16 -1.15
N CYS A 174 4.20 -4.54 -0.43
CA CYS A 174 4.09 -4.28 1.01
C CYS A 174 3.39 -2.95 1.32
N THR A 175 3.24 -2.07 0.33
CA THR A 175 2.57 -0.78 0.49
C THR A 175 1.05 -0.94 0.37
N ARG A 176 0.32 -0.23 1.21
CA ARG A 176 -1.15 -0.18 1.22
C ARG A 176 -1.56 1.25 0.86
N PRO A 177 -2.23 1.46 -0.29
CA PRO A 177 -2.66 2.78 -0.72
C PRO A 177 -3.84 3.23 0.13
N VAL A 178 -3.72 4.40 0.77
CA VAL A 178 -4.77 5.03 1.58
C VAL A 178 -5.54 6.03 0.74
N ALA A 179 -4.86 6.83 -0.08
CA ALA A 179 -5.51 7.81 -0.95
C ALA A 179 -4.73 8.03 -2.24
N LEU A 180 -5.46 8.30 -3.32
CA LEU A 180 -4.95 8.70 -4.61
C LEU A 180 -5.73 9.95 -5.07
N LEU A 181 -5.04 11.08 -5.16
CA LEU A 181 -5.64 12.37 -5.49
C LEU A 181 -5.06 12.93 -6.78
N ALA A 182 -5.91 13.41 -7.69
CA ALA A 182 -5.50 14.14 -8.89
C ALA A 182 -5.19 15.60 -8.54
N LEU A 183 -4.09 15.80 -7.81
CA LEU A 183 -3.61 17.10 -7.37
C LEU A 183 -2.12 17.26 -7.70
N PRO A 184 -1.65 18.50 -7.93
CA PRO A 184 -0.23 18.77 -8.03
C PRO A 184 0.44 18.64 -6.66
N GLU A 185 1.68 18.16 -6.65
CA GLU A 185 2.48 18.07 -5.43
C GLU A 185 3.01 19.46 -5.04
N ASN A 186 2.18 20.21 -4.31
CA ASN A 186 2.45 21.54 -3.78
C ASN A 186 2.05 21.65 -2.29
N GLU A 187 2.43 22.75 -1.63
CA GLU A 187 2.21 22.94 -0.20
C GLU A 187 0.74 22.85 0.22
N GLU A 188 -0.16 23.46 -0.55
CA GLU A 188 -1.60 23.43 -0.29
C GLU A 188 -2.17 22.02 -0.33
N SER A 189 -1.89 21.26 -1.39
CA SER A 189 -2.37 19.89 -1.58
C SER A 189 -1.85 18.95 -0.50
N VAL A 190 -0.58 19.14 -0.10
CA VAL A 190 0.06 18.36 0.95
C VAL A 190 -0.53 18.67 2.32
N LYS A 191 -0.69 19.95 2.68
CA LYS A 191 -1.32 20.35 3.95
C LYS A 191 -2.73 19.81 4.05
N PHE A 192 -3.52 19.98 2.99
CA PHE A 192 -4.87 19.45 2.90
C PHE A 192 -4.90 17.92 3.14
N LEU A 193 -4.03 17.14 2.48
CA LEU A 193 -3.90 15.71 2.73
C LEU A 193 -3.57 15.37 4.19
N MET A 194 -2.63 16.12 4.78
CA MET A 194 -2.20 15.88 6.16
C MET A 194 -3.25 16.20 7.19
N ASP A 195 -3.99 17.29 6.99
CA ASP A 195 -5.02 17.73 7.93
C ASP A 195 -6.29 16.88 7.78
N SER A 196 -6.70 16.58 6.55
CA SER A 196 -7.96 15.86 6.29
C SER A 196 -7.85 14.35 6.48
N LEU A 197 -6.77 13.69 6.04
CA LEU A 197 -6.66 12.23 6.15
C LEU A 197 -5.88 11.77 7.37
N ARG A 198 -4.87 12.53 7.79
CA ARG A 198 -3.81 11.99 8.61
C ARG A 198 -3.92 12.40 10.06
N ASN A 199 -3.87 13.70 10.37
CA ASN A 199 -3.69 14.20 11.73
C ASN A 199 -4.78 13.72 12.71
N ASN A 200 -6.03 13.61 12.28
CA ASN A 200 -7.13 13.16 13.14
C ASN A 200 -7.12 11.63 13.36
N GLU A 201 -6.94 10.84 12.31
CA GLU A 201 -6.97 9.37 12.43
C GLU A 201 -5.68 8.83 13.03
N THR A 202 -4.50 9.25 12.55
CA THR A 202 -3.23 8.66 13.00
C THR A 202 -2.94 8.97 14.47
N SER A 203 -3.23 10.18 14.94
CA SER A 203 -3.01 10.54 16.34
C SER A 203 -3.91 9.71 17.27
N THR A 204 -5.18 9.54 16.87
CA THR A 204 -6.13 8.69 17.61
C THR A 204 -5.64 7.24 17.69
N ILE A 205 -5.11 6.69 16.59
CA ILE A 205 -4.56 5.32 16.55
C ILE A 205 -3.29 5.18 17.41
N GLU A 206 -2.39 6.16 17.39
CA GLU A 206 -1.16 6.11 18.19
C GLU A 206 -1.45 6.20 19.70
N GLU A 207 -2.50 6.93 20.09
CA GLU A 207 -2.94 7.06 21.48
C GLU A 207 -3.78 5.86 21.95
N SER A 208 -4.73 5.41 21.13
CA SER A 208 -5.74 4.41 21.53
C SER A 208 -5.41 2.98 21.07
N GLY A 209 -4.47 2.82 20.14
CA GLY A 209 -4.19 1.56 19.48
C GLY A 209 -5.29 1.13 18.48
N LEU A 210 -5.26 -0.15 18.11
CA LEU A 210 -6.27 -0.81 17.28
C LEU A 210 -7.01 -1.87 18.09
N CYS A 211 -8.32 -1.93 17.91
CA CYS A 211 -9.12 -3.07 18.33
C CYS A 211 -9.13 -4.11 17.20
N LEU A 212 -8.58 -5.30 17.47
CA LEU A 212 -8.58 -6.44 16.55
C LEU A 212 -9.58 -7.49 17.05
N HIS A 213 -10.02 -8.39 16.17
CA HIS A 213 -10.97 -9.45 16.55
C HIS A 213 -10.58 -10.24 17.82
N ASN A 214 -9.30 -10.54 18.00
CA ASN A 214 -8.79 -11.39 19.09
C ASN A 214 -8.07 -10.62 20.22
N GLY A 215 -8.05 -9.28 20.19
CA GLY A 215 -7.37 -8.47 21.20
C GLY A 215 -6.93 -7.10 20.68
N ASN A 216 -6.14 -6.37 21.48
CA ASN A 216 -5.74 -5.00 21.16
C ASN A 216 -4.31 -4.91 20.63
N ALA A 217 -4.03 -3.90 19.82
CA ALA A 217 -2.69 -3.62 19.34
C ALA A 217 -2.29 -2.16 19.60
N GLU A 218 -1.14 -1.95 20.23
CA GLU A 218 -0.46 -0.66 20.28
C GLU A 218 0.16 -0.36 18.91
N VAL A 219 0.06 0.89 18.44
CA VAL A 219 0.57 1.29 17.13
C VAL A 219 1.61 2.37 17.29
N LYS A 220 2.72 2.21 16.58
CA LYS A 220 3.73 3.25 16.39
C LYS A 220 3.89 3.54 14.91
N ILE A 221 3.61 4.77 14.50
CA ILE A 221 3.71 5.19 13.09
C ILE A 221 5.02 5.94 12.88
N ILE A 222 5.78 5.51 11.86
CA ILE A 222 7.08 6.08 11.50
C ILE A 222 6.97 6.74 10.13
N ARG A 223 6.97 8.06 10.15
CA ARG A 223 6.92 8.90 8.95
C ARG A 223 8.28 8.88 8.26
N SER A 224 8.37 8.17 7.15
CA SER A 224 9.67 7.90 6.53
C SER A 224 9.66 7.76 5.01
N HIS A 225 8.48 7.69 4.37
CA HIS A 225 8.41 7.61 2.90
C HIS A 225 8.07 8.99 2.33
N PHE A 226 8.85 9.98 2.74
CA PHE A 226 8.81 11.33 2.20
C PHE A 226 10.14 11.60 1.52
N ASP A 227 10.09 12.05 0.28
CA ASP A 227 11.29 12.53 -0.39
C ASP A 227 11.74 13.86 0.22
N THR A 228 12.89 14.36 -0.22
CA THR A 228 13.44 15.61 0.29
C THR A 228 12.51 16.78 0.01
N LYS A 229 11.82 16.82 -1.14
CA LYS A 229 10.91 17.92 -1.49
C LYS A 229 9.71 17.94 -0.56
N MET A 230 9.12 16.79 -0.30
CA MET A 230 7.98 16.63 0.60
C MET A 230 8.34 16.95 2.04
N ALA A 231 9.50 16.48 2.50
CA ALA A 231 10.00 16.83 3.82
C ALA A 231 10.24 18.34 3.95
N LYS A 232 10.67 19.04 2.89
CA LYS A 232 10.78 20.50 2.89
C LYS A 232 9.42 21.18 3.03
N ILE A 233 8.44 20.74 2.24
CA ILE A 233 7.07 21.24 2.28
C ILE A 233 6.47 21.08 3.69
N LEU A 234 6.62 19.90 4.28
CA LEU A 234 6.03 19.58 5.59
C LEU A 234 6.74 20.27 6.76
N SER A 235 8.07 20.39 6.68
CA SER A 235 8.86 21.00 7.75
C SER A 235 8.88 22.54 7.69
N GLY A 236 8.49 23.13 6.55
CA GLY A 236 8.74 24.55 6.26
C GLY A 236 10.24 24.92 6.30
N ALA A 237 11.13 23.93 6.16
CA ALA A 237 12.59 24.07 6.22
C ALA A 237 13.28 23.37 5.05
N GLY A 238 14.61 23.48 5.00
CA GLY A 238 15.43 22.78 4.02
C GLY A 238 15.89 23.66 2.86
N GLY A 239 16.03 24.96 3.11
CA GLY A 239 17.09 25.65 2.41
C GLY A 239 18.46 25.11 2.87
N ALA A 240 19.48 25.33 2.05
CA ALA A 240 20.79 24.71 2.22
C ALA A 240 20.86 23.16 2.27
N ASN A 241 19.80 22.45 1.86
CA ASN A 241 19.67 20.98 2.02
C ASN A 241 19.73 20.50 3.48
N CYS A 242 19.65 21.39 4.46
CA CYS A 242 19.64 21.08 5.87
C CYS A 242 18.25 21.34 6.45
N GLN A 243 17.59 20.30 6.95
CA GLN A 243 16.26 20.41 7.57
C GLN A 243 16.29 21.03 8.97
N MET A 244 17.49 21.22 9.53
CA MET A 244 17.73 21.75 10.87
C MET A 244 18.14 23.24 10.88
N CYS A 245 18.36 23.84 9.70
CA CYS A 245 18.61 25.27 9.56
C CYS A 245 17.53 25.92 8.69
N THR A 246 17.34 27.22 8.86
CA THR A 246 16.45 28.03 8.01
C THR A 246 17.20 28.75 6.89
N ALA A 247 18.49 28.46 6.70
CA ALA A 247 19.27 29.10 5.65
C ALA A 247 18.66 28.75 4.28
N THR A 248 18.56 29.69 3.35
CA THR A 248 17.97 29.47 2.03
C THR A 248 18.93 28.72 1.09
N PHE A 249 18.44 28.26 -0.06
CA PHE A 249 19.31 27.65 -1.08
C PHE A 249 20.35 28.65 -1.62
N GLN A 250 19.99 29.93 -1.76
CA GLN A 250 20.94 30.95 -2.22
C GLN A 250 22.12 31.11 -1.24
N GLN A 251 21.87 30.97 0.06
CA GLN A 251 22.90 31.11 1.10
C GLN A 251 23.96 29.99 1.09
N ILE A 252 23.74 28.88 0.38
CA ILE A 252 24.79 27.87 0.16
C ILE A 252 25.94 28.41 -0.68
N HIS A 253 25.63 29.31 -1.61
CA HIS A 253 26.60 29.84 -2.55
C HIS A 253 27.40 31.01 -1.98
N ASP A 254 27.06 31.47 -0.77
CA ASP A 254 27.80 32.51 -0.06
C ASP A 254 28.96 31.88 0.73
N ILE A 255 30.19 32.11 0.25
CA ILE A 255 31.42 31.58 0.85
C ILE A 255 31.56 32.01 2.31
N SER A 256 31.13 33.24 2.65
CA SER A 256 31.24 33.75 4.03
C SER A 256 30.31 32.99 4.98
N ILE A 257 29.09 32.67 4.54
CA ILE A 257 28.13 31.89 5.31
C ILE A 257 28.64 30.45 5.46
N VAL A 258 29.15 29.85 4.39
CA VAL A 258 29.72 28.50 4.43
C VAL A 258 30.90 28.42 5.41
N GLN A 259 31.79 29.40 5.39
CA GLN A 259 32.94 29.47 6.31
C GLN A 259 32.53 29.65 7.77
N ASN A 260 31.46 30.43 8.03
CA ASN A 260 30.93 30.64 9.37
C ASN A 260 30.06 29.48 9.87
N GLY A 261 29.69 28.55 8.98
CA GLY A 261 28.79 27.44 9.27
C GLY A 261 27.31 27.87 9.29
N PHE A 262 26.43 26.90 9.07
CA PHE A 262 24.99 27.12 9.14
C PHE A 262 24.49 26.93 10.58
N PRO A 263 23.90 27.96 11.21
CA PRO A 263 23.38 27.82 12.56
C PRO A 263 22.20 26.84 12.58
N ILE A 264 22.29 25.84 13.48
CA ILE A 264 21.16 24.98 13.82
C ILE A 264 20.24 25.78 14.73
N ASN A 265 19.18 26.34 14.15
CA ASN A 265 18.22 27.18 14.85
C ASN A 265 16.89 26.49 15.12
N ARG A 266 16.84 25.16 14.92
CA ARG A 266 15.72 24.30 15.28
C ARG A 266 16.07 23.45 16.49
N THR A 267 15.16 23.39 17.45
CA THR A 267 15.27 22.51 18.61
C THR A 267 15.04 21.06 18.21
N ILE A 268 15.41 20.11 19.07
CA ILE A 268 15.02 18.69 18.88
C ILE A 268 13.49 18.56 18.82
N ARG A 269 12.74 19.44 19.49
CA ARG A 269 11.28 19.46 19.43
C ARG A 269 10.78 19.92 18.06
N ASP A 270 11.35 20.99 17.52
CA ASP A 270 11.05 21.44 16.14
C ASP A 270 11.46 20.39 15.13
N ALA A 271 12.58 19.72 15.37
CA ALA A 271 13.01 18.56 14.60
C ALA A 271 12.06 17.39 14.79
N ARG A 272 11.41 17.21 15.95
CA ARG A 272 10.47 16.12 16.23
C ARG A 272 9.11 16.35 15.58
N ASP A 273 8.63 17.59 15.66
CA ASP A 273 7.41 18.07 15.02
C ASP A 273 7.60 18.14 13.50
N ALA A 274 8.84 18.41 13.04
CA ALA A 274 9.30 18.25 11.67
C ALA A 274 9.87 16.86 11.33
N GLN A 275 10.00 15.91 12.29
CA GLN A 275 10.55 14.53 12.11
C GLN A 275 9.44 13.65 11.58
N TRP A 276 9.16 14.05 10.36
CA TRP A 276 8.61 13.32 9.27
C TRP A 276 9.71 12.63 8.46
N ALA A 277 10.95 12.59 8.95
CA ALA A 277 12.06 11.92 8.27
C ALA A 277 13.16 11.52 9.26
N PHE A 278 13.65 10.29 9.12
CA PHE A 278 14.85 9.70 9.74
C PHE A 278 14.74 9.19 11.18
N CYS A 279 14.32 7.91 11.31
CA CYS A 279 14.85 7.04 12.35
C CYS A 279 16.37 7.01 12.26
N TRP A 280 17.06 7.67 13.19
CA TRP A 280 18.40 7.26 13.56
C TRP A 280 18.30 5.94 14.31
N LYS A 281 19.10 4.95 13.88
CA LYS A 281 19.28 3.68 14.57
C LYS A 281 19.94 3.91 15.93
#